data_AF-A0AAP0MF45-F1
#
_entry.id   AF-A0AAP0MF45-F1
#
_cell.length_a   1.000
_cell.length_b   1.000
_cell.length_c   1.000
_cell.angle_alpha   90.00
_cell.angle_beta   90.00
_cell.angle_gamma   90.00
#
_symmetry.space_group_name_H-M   'P 1'
#
loop_
_entity.id
_entity.type
_entity.pdbx_description
1 polymer ?
#
loop_
_entity_poly.entity_id
_entity_poly.type
_entity_poly.pdbx_seq_one_letter_code
_entity_poly.pdbx_strand_id
1 'polypeptide(L)'
;MSSSLMTDFLRQSGGAAVIDGGLATELERHGADLNDPLWSAKYTLTTWKLATIQGFEAKGFSREESETMLRRSVEIAREARDMYFERCSKSSCDSVTDDRILKHRPILVAASVGSYGAYLADGSEYSGNYGDAITVETLKDFHRRRVQVLVESAPDLIAFETIPNKIEAQAYAELLEEENIKIPAWFSFNSKDGVNVVSGDSLLECASIAESCKRVTAKPILIYPNSGEFYDADRKEWVQNTGVSDEDFVSYVSKWCEVGASLVGGCCRTTPNTIKGIYRTLSNRSSVLSLR
;
A
#
# COMPACT_ATOMS: atom_id res chain seq x y z
N MET A 1 6.26 -28.45 3.18
CA MET A 1 6.47 -27.04 3.53
C MET A 1 5.48 -26.23 2.73
N SER A 2 4.49 -25.61 3.39
CA SER A 2 3.52 -24.76 2.69
C SER A 2 4.26 -23.56 2.10
N SER A 3 4.25 -23.42 0.78
CA SER A 3 4.72 -22.19 0.14
C SER A 3 3.78 -21.06 0.57
N SER A 4 4.32 -19.95 1.09
CA SER A 4 3.48 -18.82 1.51
C SER A 4 2.86 -18.15 0.27
N LEU A 5 1.61 -17.68 0.36
CA LEU A 5 0.86 -17.02 -0.72
C LEU A 5 1.73 -16.07 -1.57
N MET A 6 2.52 -15.23 -0.89
CA MET A 6 3.40 -14.25 -1.52
C MET A 6 4.57 -14.87 -2.28
N THR A 7 5.15 -15.96 -1.76
CA THR A 7 6.21 -16.71 -2.46
C THR A 7 5.69 -17.29 -3.77
N ASP A 8 4.48 -17.87 -3.76
CA ASP A 8 3.86 -18.39 -4.97
C ASP A 8 3.50 -17.28 -5.96
N PHE A 9 2.96 -16.16 -5.46
CA PHE A 9 2.65 -14.98 -6.27
C PHE A 9 3.88 -14.41 -6.97
N LEU A 10 4.98 -14.23 -6.24
CA LEU A 10 6.24 -13.73 -6.80
C LEU A 10 6.82 -14.72 -7.80
N ARG A 11 6.78 -16.03 -7.52
CA ARG A 11 7.23 -17.06 -8.47
C ARG A 11 6.44 -16.98 -9.78
N GLN A 12 5.12 -16.87 -9.71
CA GLN A 12 4.25 -16.73 -10.89
C GLN A 12 4.47 -15.40 -11.62
N SER A 13 4.95 -14.37 -10.92
CA SER A 13 5.26 -13.05 -11.49
C SER A 13 6.67 -12.94 -12.06
N GLY A 14 7.49 -14.00 -12.01
CA GLY A 14 8.87 -13.98 -12.50
C GLY A 14 9.89 -13.40 -11.52
N GLY A 15 9.61 -13.49 -10.22
CA GLY A 15 10.51 -13.11 -9.13
C GLY A 15 10.30 -11.70 -8.57
N ALA A 16 9.58 -10.83 -9.29
CA ALA A 16 9.16 -9.53 -8.80
C ALA A 16 7.75 -9.20 -9.32
N ALA A 17 6.98 -8.42 -8.55
CA ALA A 17 5.64 -8.00 -8.93
C ALA A 17 5.44 -6.49 -8.73
N VAL A 18 4.42 -5.98 -9.41
CA VAL A 18 4.05 -4.57 -9.38
C VAL A 18 2.93 -4.35 -8.36
N ILE A 19 3.03 -3.32 -7.54
CA ILE A 19 1.89 -2.78 -6.77
C ILE A 19 1.34 -1.53 -7.47
N ASP A 20 0.18 -1.06 -7.04
CA ASP A 20 -0.49 0.12 -7.61
C ASP A 20 0.23 1.45 -7.29
N GLY A 21 -0.47 2.55 -7.56
CA GLY A 21 0.06 3.92 -7.48
C GLY A 21 -0.80 4.86 -6.65
N GLY A 22 -0.50 6.16 -6.76
CA GLY A 22 -1.19 7.24 -6.05
C GLY A 22 -2.58 7.48 -6.59
N LEU A 23 -3.59 6.97 -5.88
CA LEU A 23 -4.98 7.12 -6.33
C LEU A 23 -5.51 8.55 -6.23
N ALA A 24 -5.09 9.32 -5.22
CA ALA A 24 -5.46 10.74 -5.07
C ALA A 24 -5.20 11.53 -6.37
N THR A 25 -4.05 11.26 -6.98
CA THR A 25 -3.60 11.92 -8.22
C THR A 25 -4.51 11.64 -9.40
N GLU A 26 -5.06 10.42 -9.50
CA GLU A 26 -6.02 10.09 -10.54
C GLU A 26 -7.40 10.69 -10.25
N LEU A 27 -7.82 10.78 -8.99
CA LEU A 27 -9.06 11.48 -8.62
C LEU A 27 -9.00 12.97 -8.99
N GLU A 28 -7.91 13.67 -8.68
CA GLU A 28 -7.71 15.07 -9.05
C GLU A 28 -7.73 15.25 -10.58
N ARG A 29 -7.09 14.35 -11.33
CA ARG A 29 -7.15 14.32 -12.80
C ARG A 29 -8.56 14.13 -13.35
N HIS A 30 -9.40 13.41 -12.61
CA HIS A 30 -10.82 13.22 -12.92
C HIS A 30 -11.72 14.32 -12.33
N GLY A 31 -11.14 15.40 -11.79
CA GLY A 31 -11.87 16.59 -11.34
C GLY A 31 -12.32 16.56 -9.87
N ALA A 32 -11.81 15.66 -9.05
CA ALA A 32 -12.05 15.67 -7.61
C ALA A 32 -11.30 16.82 -6.93
N ASP A 33 -11.97 17.51 -5.99
CA ASP A 33 -11.36 18.54 -5.16
C ASP A 33 -10.99 17.94 -3.80
N LEU A 34 -9.70 17.64 -3.64
CA LEU A 34 -9.12 16.99 -2.47
C LEU A 34 -8.64 17.97 -1.39
N ASN A 35 -9.00 19.26 -1.47
CA ASN A 35 -8.67 20.28 -0.46
C ASN A 35 -9.48 20.12 0.84
N ASP A 36 -9.48 18.92 1.40
CA ASP A 36 -10.06 18.57 2.69
C ASP A 36 -9.09 17.60 3.40
N PRO A 37 -8.67 17.84 4.66
CA PRO A 37 -7.79 16.92 5.39
C PRO A 37 -8.32 15.49 5.50
N LEU A 38 -9.63 15.28 5.37
CA LEU A 38 -10.29 13.99 5.36
C LEU A 38 -11.02 13.77 4.01
N TRP A 39 -10.43 14.24 2.91
CA TRP A 39 -10.98 14.07 1.55
C TRP A 39 -11.25 12.60 1.21
N SER A 40 -10.49 11.66 1.78
CA SER A 40 -10.72 10.22 1.64
C SER A 40 -12.12 9.81 2.11
N ALA A 41 -12.63 10.48 3.14
CA ALA A 41 -13.98 10.28 3.64
C ALA A 41 -15.08 10.92 2.78
N LYS A 42 -14.69 11.84 1.87
CA LYS A 42 -15.58 12.53 0.92
C LYS A 42 -15.67 11.79 -0.42
N TYR A 43 -14.59 11.15 -0.87
CA TYR A 43 -14.49 10.49 -2.18
C TYR A 43 -14.46 8.95 -2.08
N THR A 44 -15.09 8.40 -1.04
CA THR A 44 -14.94 7.06 -0.46
C THR A 44 -15.19 5.85 -1.35
N LEU A 45 -15.39 6.02 -2.65
CA LEU A 45 -15.49 4.87 -3.55
C LEU A 45 -14.13 4.21 -3.81
N THR A 46 -13.00 4.89 -3.56
CA THR A 46 -11.70 4.28 -3.90
C THR A 46 -10.50 4.63 -3.00
N THR A 47 -10.48 5.68 -2.18
CA THR A 47 -9.25 6.14 -1.47
C THR A 47 -9.24 5.87 0.03
N TRP A 48 -8.37 4.97 0.44
CA TRP A 48 -8.63 4.11 1.59
C TRP A 48 -7.52 4.12 2.64
N LYS A 49 -6.29 4.56 2.28
CA LYS A 49 -5.16 4.71 3.22
C LYS A 49 -5.45 5.68 4.36
N LEU A 50 -6.18 6.75 4.04
CA LEU A 50 -6.61 7.81 4.97
C LEU A 50 -8.01 7.56 5.56
N ALA A 51 -8.69 6.47 5.18
CA ALA A 51 -10.04 6.18 5.65
C ALA A 51 -9.98 5.46 7.01
N THR A 52 -10.59 6.07 8.03
CA THR A 52 -10.68 5.55 9.40
C THR A 52 -12.10 5.70 9.88
N ILE A 53 -12.56 4.79 10.75
CA ILE A 53 -13.90 4.88 11.35
C ILE A 53 -14.07 6.23 12.05
N GLN A 54 -13.07 6.60 12.84
CA GLN A 54 -13.01 7.85 13.59
C GLN A 54 -12.99 9.08 12.67
N GLY A 55 -12.31 8.99 11.51
CA GLY A 55 -12.31 10.07 10.50
C GLY A 55 -13.67 10.26 9.83
N PHE A 56 -14.39 9.17 9.55
CA PHE A 56 -15.77 9.24 9.05
C PHE A 56 -16.74 9.80 10.10
N GLU A 57 -16.64 9.33 11.34
CA GLU A 57 -17.44 9.84 12.44
C GLU A 57 -17.22 11.35 12.65
N ALA A 58 -15.98 11.82 12.54
CA ALA A 58 -15.67 13.26 12.58
C ALA A 58 -16.31 14.07 11.43
N LYS A 59 -16.70 13.42 10.34
CA LYS A 59 -17.44 14.01 9.22
C LYS A 59 -18.96 13.83 9.31
N GLY A 60 -19.45 13.25 10.40
CA GLY A 60 -20.88 13.09 10.68
C GLY A 60 -21.50 11.79 10.15
N PHE A 61 -20.70 10.85 9.66
CA PHE A 61 -21.18 9.51 9.33
C PHE A 61 -21.34 8.68 10.59
N SER A 62 -22.32 7.78 10.61
CA SER A 62 -22.45 6.78 11.65
C SER A 62 -21.31 5.75 11.56
N ARG A 63 -21.04 5.06 12.67
CA ARG A 63 -20.11 3.93 12.69
C ARG A 63 -20.47 2.86 11.66
N GLU A 64 -21.75 2.54 11.52
CA GLU A 64 -22.24 1.53 10.57
C GLU A 64 -21.97 1.93 9.11
N GLU A 65 -22.22 3.20 8.76
CA GLU A 65 -21.88 3.74 7.44
C GLU A 65 -20.36 3.70 7.20
N SER A 66 -19.58 4.07 8.20
CA SER A 66 -18.11 4.06 8.15
C SER A 66 -17.56 2.66 7.90
N GLU A 67 -18.05 1.66 8.64
CA GLU A 67 -17.67 0.26 8.45
C GLU A 67 -18.14 -0.28 7.09
N THR A 68 -19.31 0.16 6.61
CA THR A 68 -19.81 -0.19 5.28
C THR A 68 -18.90 0.34 4.18
N MET A 69 -18.44 1.58 4.28
CA MET A 69 -17.51 2.17 3.32
C MET A 69 -16.16 1.46 3.29
N LEU A 70 -15.60 1.10 4.46
CA LEU A 70 -14.37 0.32 4.56
C LEU A 70 -14.52 -1.04 3.87
N ARG A 71 -15.61 -1.76 4.15
CA ARG A 71 -15.91 -3.05 3.51
C ARG A 71 -16.02 -2.91 1.99
N ARG A 72 -16.76 -1.90 1.53
CA ARG A 72 -16.97 -1.65 0.10
C ARG A 72 -15.66 -1.38 -0.64
N SER A 73 -14.68 -0.74 0.00
CA SER A 73 -13.37 -0.47 -0.63
C SER A 73 -12.65 -1.74 -1.08
N VAL A 74 -12.67 -2.80 -0.26
CA VAL A 74 -12.05 -4.09 -0.57
C VAL A 74 -12.90 -4.87 -1.59
N GLU A 75 -14.22 -4.83 -1.45
CA GLU A 75 -15.14 -5.47 -2.38
C GLU A 75 -15.00 -4.94 -3.81
N ILE A 76 -14.93 -3.61 -3.99
CA ILE A 76 -14.75 -2.99 -5.31
C ILE A 76 -13.42 -3.44 -5.94
N ALA A 77 -12.34 -3.50 -5.17
CA ALA A 77 -11.05 -3.97 -5.68
C ALA A 77 -11.11 -5.44 -6.14
N ARG A 78 -11.84 -6.29 -5.41
CA ARG A 78 -12.08 -7.68 -5.79
C ARG A 78 -12.96 -7.80 -7.03
N GLU A 79 -14.06 -7.04 -7.10
CA GLU A 79 -14.93 -6.98 -8.29
C GLU A 79 -14.13 -6.55 -9.53
N ALA A 80 -13.27 -5.54 -9.39
CA ALA A 80 -12.41 -5.09 -10.49
C ALA A 80 -11.44 -6.18 -10.97
N ARG A 81 -10.85 -6.95 -10.05
CA ARG A 81 -10.01 -8.11 -10.36
C ARG A 81 -10.82 -9.20 -11.09
N ASP A 82 -11.99 -9.54 -10.56
CA ASP A 82 -12.81 -10.62 -11.10
C ASP A 82 -13.31 -10.26 -12.51
N MET A 83 -13.70 -9.00 -12.73
CA MET A 83 -14.00 -8.46 -14.07
C MET A 83 -12.82 -8.56 -15.03
N TYR A 84 -11.59 -8.31 -14.56
CA TYR A 84 -10.38 -8.47 -15.38
C TYR A 84 -10.17 -9.94 -15.79
N PHE A 85 -10.34 -10.88 -14.86
CA PHE A 85 -10.22 -12.32 -15.18
C PHE A 85 -11.29 -12.81 -16.15
N GLU A 86 -12.52 -12.33 -16.01
CA GLU A 86 -13.60 -12.66 -16.93
C GLU A 86 -13.29 -12.16 -18.35
N ARG A 87 -12.78 -10.93 -18.48
CA ARG A 87 -12.34 -10.36 -19.78
C ARG A 87 -11.19 -11.16 -20.40
N CYS A 88 -10.20 -11.56 -19.61
CA CYS A 88 -9.09 -12.39 -20.10
C CYS A 88 -9.59 -13.75 -20.62
N SER A 89 -10.54 -14.36 -19.91
CA SER A 89 -11.12 -15.65 -20.29
C SER A 89 -11.88 -15.55 -21.62
N LYS A 90 -12.69 -14.50 -21.81
CA LYS A 90 -13.44 -14.25 -23.04
C LYS A 90 -12.56 -13.84 -24.23
N SER A 91 -11.45 -13.12 -24.00
CA SER A 91 -10.57 -12.72 -25.11
C SER A 91 -9.74 -13.87 -25.67
N SER A 92 -9.58 -14.98 -24.93
CA SER A 92 -8.83 -16.15 -25.39
C SER A 92 -9.55 -16.99 -26.46
N CYS A 93 -10.85 -16.72 -26.72
CA CYS A 93 -11.62 -17.45 -27.74
C CYS A 93 -11.78 -16.71 -29.08
N ASP A 94 -11.44 -15.42 -29.18
CA ASP A 94 -11.56 -14.63 -30.41
C ASP A 94 -10.18 -14.12 -30.89
N SER A 95 -9.84 -14.47 -32.12
CA SER A 95 -8.53 -14.34 -32.77
C SER A 95 -8.03 -12.90 -33.06
N VAL A 96 -6.71 -12.70 -32.89
CA VAL A 96 -5.78 -11.82 -33.66
C VAL A 96 -6.05 -10.31 -33.59
N THR A 97 -6.05 -9.72 -32.38
CA THR A 97 -5.74 -8.29 -32.21
C THR A 97 -4.82 -8.09 -31.00
N ASP A 98 -3.57 -7.68 -31.27
CA ASP A 98 -2.48 -7.36 -30.32
C ASP A 98 -2.57 -8.03 -28.93
N ASP A 99 -2.41 -9.36 -28.92
CA ASP A 99 -2.54 -10.32 -27.79
C ASP A 99 -1.60 -10.08 -26.58
N ARG A 100 -0.97 -8.91 -26.44
CA ARG A 100 -0.09 -8.59 -25.32
C ARG A 100 -0.83 -8.13 -24.06
N ILE A 101 -2.09 -7.70 -24.19
CA ILE A 101 -2.80 -6.96 -23.13
C ILE A 101 -3.48 -7.88 -22.09
N LEU A 102 -3.91 -9.09 -22.45
CA LEU A 102 -4.75 -9.93 -21.57
C LEU A 102 -4.16 -11.32 -21.30
N LYS A 103 -2.91 -11.37 -20.84
CA LYS A 103 -2.40 -12.61 -20.22
C LYS A 103 -3.10 -12.81 -18.88
N HIS A 104 -3.54 -14.05 -18.59
CA HIS A 104 -4.02 -14.42 -17.26
C HIS A 104 -2.84 -14.27 -16.28
N ARG A 105 -2.85 -13.17 -15.53
CA ARG A 105 -1.82 -12.84 -14.54
C ARG A 105 -2.42 -13.02 -13.16
N PRO A 106 -1.68 -13.53 -12.18
CA PRO A 106 -2.16 -13.50 -10.81
C PRO A 106 -2.30 -12.04 -10.36
N ILE A 107 -3.39 -11.74 -9.66
CA ILE A 107 -3.66 -10.42 -9.07
C ILE A 107 -4.12 -10.66 -7.63
N LEU A 108 -3.47 -9.98 -6.69
CA LEU A 108 -3.85 -9.99 -5.28
C LEU A 108 -4.49 -8.65 -4.90
N VAL A 109 -5.43 -8.68 -3.97
CA VAL A 109 -6.08 -7.51 -3.37
C VAL A 109 -5.59 -7.36 -1.94
N ALA A 110 -4.87 -6.28 -1.67
CA ALA A 110 -4.42 -5.93 -0.33
C ALA A 110 -5.40 -4.97 0.35
N ALA A 111 -5.71 -5.21 1.62
CA ALA A 111 -6.35 -4.25 2.51
C ALA A 111 -5.29 -3.52 3.36
N SER A 112 -4.72 -2.46 2.83
CA SER A 112 -4.03 -1.39 3.55
C SER A 112 -4.80 -0.68 4.65
N VAL A 113 -3.94 -0.25 5.57
CA VAL A 113 -4.22 0.33 6.85
C VAL A 113 -3.12 1.36 7.05
N GLY A 114 -3.45 2.64 6.84
CA GLY A 114 -2.53 3.75 7.06
C GLY A 114 -2.29 4.02 8.55
N SER A 115 -1.21 4.72 8.87
CA SER A 115 -0.84 5.07 10.25
C SER A 115 -1.84 5.99 10.96
N TYR A 116 -1.76 6.01 12.28
CA TYR A 116 -2.47 6.93 13.16
C TYR A 116 -2.13 8.40 12.85
N GLY A 117 -0.86 8.69 12.52
CA GLY A 117 -0.45 10.03 12.10
C GLY A 117 -1.25 10.56 10.90
N ALA A 118 -1.62 9.68 9.98
CA ALA A 118 -2.40 10.06 8.80
C ALA A 118 -3.85 10.47 9.15
N TYR A 119 -4.39 9.97 10.27
CA TYR A 119 -5.69 10.40 10.82
C TYR A 119 -5.62 11.77 11.49
N LEU A 120 -4.51 12.08 12.18
CA LEU A 120 -4.32 13.37 12.85
C LEU A 120 -4.28 14.54 11.84
N ALA A 121 -3.86 14.26 10.60
CA ALA A 121 -3.79 15.24 9.51
C ALA A 121 -2.98 16.50 9.86
N ASP A 122 -1.94 16.32 10.68
CA ASP A 122 -1.00 17.34 11.17
C ASP A 122 0.44 17.07 10.71
N GLY A 123 0.65 16.08 9.83
CA GLY A 123 1.98 15.67 9.35
C GLY A 123 2.68 14.65 10.23
N SER A 124 2.03 14.15 11.29
CA SER A 124 2.58 13.14 12.19
C SER A 124 2.96 11.83 11.50
N GLU A 125 2.40 11.52 10.32
CA GLU A 125 2.83 10.40 9.48
C GLU A 125 4.23 10.58 8.87
N TYR A 126 4.77 11.81 8.89
CA TYR A 126 6.11 12.17 8.40
C TYR A 126 7.09 12.55 9.52
N SER A 127 6.60 12.77 10.74
CA SER A 127 7.42 13.00 11.93
C SER A 127 7.51 11.76 12.84
N GLY A 128 6.48 10.91 12.83
CA GLY A 128 6.34 9.77 13.74
C GLY A 128 6.09 10.14 15.20
N ASN A 129 5.92 11.43 15.50
CA ASN A 129 5.67 11.92 16.86
C ASN A 129 4.17 12.08 17.10
N TYR A 130 3.59 11.17 17.88
CA TYR A 130 2.16 11.20 18.25
C TYR A 130 1.91 11.87 19.61
N GLY A 131 2.97 12.32 20.30
CA GLY A 131 2.92 12.79 21.68
C GLY A 131 2.97 11.67 22.73
N ASP A 132 3.45 12.03 23.93
CA ASP A 132 3.76 11.07 25.01
C ASP A 132 2.54 10.32 25.57
N ALA A 133 1.33 10.82 25.33
CA ALA A 133 0.09 10.21 25.80
C ALA A 133 -0.32 8.98 24.96
N ILE A 134 0.23 8.83 23.76
CA ILE A 134 -0.16 7.76 22.83
C ILE A 134 0.65 6.51 23.11
N THR A 135 -0.04 5.44 23.49
CA THR A 135 0.56 4.15 23.85
C THR A 135 0.27 3.08 22.79
N VAL A 136 0.94 1.93 22.89
CA VAL A 136 0.63 0.75 22.05
C VAL A 136 -0.85 0.36 22.18
N GLU A 137 -1.41 0.38 23.38
CA GLU A 137 -2.83 0.04 23.58
C GLU A 137 -3.76 1.06 22.91
N THR A 138 -3.44 2.36 23.01
CA THR A 138 -4.20 3.41 22.32
C THR A 138 -4.22 3.18 20.81
N LEU A 139 -3.09 2.77 20.22
CA LEU A 139 -2.99 2.47 18.79
C LEU A 139 -3.73 1.18 18.43
N LYS A 140 -3.67 0.13 19.27
CA LYS A 140 -4.47 -1.08 19.06
C LYS A 140 -5.96 -0.76 19.09
N ASP A 141 -6.45 -0.02 20.09
CA ASP A 141 -7.84 0.41 20.19
C ASP A 141 -8.29 1.18 18.95
N PHE A 142 -7.45 2.09 18.46
CA PHE A 142 -7.72 2.87 17.25
C PHE A 142 -7.86 1.98 16.00
N HIS A 143 -6.96 1.01 15.82
CA HIS A 143 -6.88 0.18 14.61
C HIS A 143 -7.79 -1.05 14.63
N ARG A 144 -8.11 -1.60 15.82
CA ARG A 144 -8.72 -2.92 16.01
C ARG A 144 -9.96 -3.14 15.16
N ARG A 145 -10.96 -2.26 15.28
CA ARG A 145 -12.20 -2.43 14.53
C ARG A 145 -12.01 -2.26 13.02
N ARG A 146 -11.17 -1.31 12.60
CA ARG A 146 -10.86 -1.10 11.17
C ARG A 146 -10.24 -2.34 10.56
N VAL A 147 -9.27 -2.96 11.24
CA VAL A 147 -8.63 -4.20 10.77
C VAL A 147 -9.63 -5.34 10.72
N GLN A 148 -10.47 -5.53 11.74
CA GLN A 148 -11.52 -6.56 11.73
C GLN A 148 -12.46 -6.41 10.53
N VAL A 149 -12.98 -5.21 10.27
CA VAL A 149 -13.90 -4.93 9.15
C VAL A 149 -13.24 -5.19 7.80
N LEU A 150 -11.99 -4.78 7.63
CA LEU A 150 -11.23 -5.05 6.41
C LEU A 150 -10.99 -6.55 6.21
N VAL A 151 -10.67 -7.29 7.28
CA VAL A 151 -10.49 -8.75 7.23
C VAL A 151 -11.81 -9.48 6.90
N GLU A 152 -12.93 -9.04 7.47
CA GLU A 152 -14.28 -9.56 7.15
C GLU A 152 -14.59 -9.45 5.65
N SER A 153 -13.97 -8.52 4.95
CA SER A 153 -14.13 -8.30 3.51
C SER A 153 -13.32 -9.27 2.63
N ALA A 154 -12.57 -10.18 3.27
CA ALA A 154 -11.75 -11.22 2.67
C ALA A 154 -10.74 -10.72 1.60
N PRO A 155 -9.83 -9.78 1.95
CA PRO A 155 -8.69 -9.45 1.11
C PRO A 155 -7.71 -10.64 1.06
N ASP A 156 -6.82 -10.65 0.06
CA ASP A 156 -5.78 -11.67 -0.03
C ASP A 156 -4.65 -11.42 0.99
N LEU A 157 -4.43 -10.16 1.36
CA LEU A 157 -3.43 -9.72 2.33
C LEU A 157 -3.80 -8.37 2.99
N ILE A 158 -3.13 -8.02 4.07
CA ILE A 158 -3.21 -6.71 4.74
C ILE A 158 -1.93 -5.92 4.45
N ALA A 159 -2.07 -4.60 4.25
CA ALA A 159 -0.97 -3.72 3.92
C ALA A 159 -0.79 -2.61 4.99
N PHE A 160 -0.14 -2.91 6.11
CA PHE A 160 0.20 -1.85 7.07
C PHE A 160 1.25 -0.94 6.45
N GLU A 161 0.92 0.32 6.24
CA GLU A 161 1.72 1.21 5.42
C GLU A 161 1.94 2.58 6.02
N THR A 162 3.01 3.22 5.56
CA THR A 162 3.45 4.54 6.06
C THR A 162 3.61 4.54 7.58
N ILE A 163 4.17 3.45 8.13
CA ILE A 163 4.40 3.28 9.56
C ILE A 163 5.59 4.17 9.96
N PRO A 164 5.39 5.19 10.81
CA PRO A 164 6.43 6.19 11.02
C PRO A 164 7.24 5.96 12.31
N ASN A 165 6.79 5.07 13.20
CA ASN A 165 7.44 4.77 14.48
C ASN A 165 7.31 3.30 14.89
N LYS A 166 8.10 2.88 15.88
CA LYS A 166 8.10 1.48 16.34
C LYS A 166 6.87 1.07 17.14
N ILE A 167 6.28 1.98 17.93
CA ILE A 167 5.16 1.63 18.81
C ILE A 167 3.92 1.26 18.00
N GLU A 168 3.73 1.86 16.83
CA GLU A 168 2.67 1.51 15.92
C GLU A 168 2.93 0.20 15.18
N ALA A 169 4.20 -0.06 14.81
CA ALA A 169 4.60 -1.37 14.30
C ALA A 169 4.28 -2.48 15.32
N GLN A 170 4.57 -2.23 16.59
CA GLN A 170 4.25 -3.13 17.68
C GLN A 170 2.74 -3.32 17.85
N ALA A 171 1.96 -2.23 17.83
CA ALA A 171 0.50 -2.30 17.91
C ALA A 171 -0.09 -3.18 16.81
N TYR A 172 0.35 -3.03 15.56
CA TYR A 172 -0.12 -3.90 14.47
C TYR A 172 0.28 -5.36 14.65
N ALA A 173 1.51 -5.65 15.07
CA ALA A 173 1.99 -7.01 15.29
C ALA A 173 1.20 -7.72 16.40
N GLU A 174 0.99 -7.05 17.54
CA GLU A 174 0.18 -7.56 18.65
C GLU A 174 -1.28 -7.76 18.23
N LEU A 175 -1.86 -6.80 17.50
CA LEU A 175 -3.24 -6.86 17.03
C LEU A 175 -3.50 -8.08 16.12
N LEU A 176 -2.58 -8.39 15.20
CA LEU A 176 -2.69 -9.58 14.36
C LEU A 176 -2.76 -10.88 15.17
N GLU A 177 -2.05 -10.94 16.30
CA GLU A 177 -2.02 -12.11 17.18
C GLU A 177 -3.25 -12.16 18.09
N GLU A 178 -3.58 -11.06 18.77
CA GLU A 178 -4.72 -10.94 19.69
C GLU A 178 -6.05 -11.24 18.98
N GLU A 179 -6.24 -10.69 17.78
CA GLU A 179 -7.45 -10.87 16.98
C GLU A 179 -7.42 -12.16 16.15
N ASN A 180 -6.37 -12.98 16.32
CA ASN A 180 -6.20 -14.27 15.66
C ASN A 180 -6.30 -14.18 14.11
N ILE A 181 -5.83 -13.09 13.53
CA ILE A 181 -5.91 -12.80 12.09
C ILE A 181 -5.04 -13.81 11.33
N LYS A 182 -5.63 -14.45 10.31
CA LYS A 182 -4.96 -15.47 9.49
C LYS A 182 -4.48 -14.97 8.14
N ILE A 183 -5.02 -13.83 7.70
CA ILE A 183 -4.64 -13.18 6.44
C ILE A 183 -3.18 -12.70 6.56
N PRO A 184 -2.32 -12.97 5.57
CA PRO A 184 -0.95 -12.49 5.60
C PRO A 184 -0.89 -10.96 5.56
N ALA A 185 0.13 -10.38 6.18
CA ALA A 185 0.32 -8.94 6.19
C ALA A 185 1.74 -8.54 5.77
N TRP A 186 1.88 -7.36 5.17
CA TRP A 186 3.16 -6.66 5.09
C TRP A 186 3.17 -5.43 6.01
N PHE A 187 4.39 -5.00 6.33
CA PHE A 187 4.67 -3.78 7.07
C PHE A 187 5.55 -2.91 6.20
N SER A 188 5.13 -1.68 5.96
CA SER A 188 5.91 -0.69 5.21
C SER A 188 6.15 0.55 6.07
N PHE A 189 7.43 0.85 6.25
CA PHE A 189 7.90 1.91 7.11
C PHE A 189 8.25 3.17 6.32
N ASN A 190 7.96 4.33 6.89
CA ASN A 190 8.40 5.61 6.36
C ASN A 190 9.81 5.93 6.88
N SER A 191 10.77 6.11 5.98
CA SER A 191 12.17 6.37 6.30
C SER A 191 12.75 7.45 5.37
N LYS A 192 13.58 8.33 5.94
CA LYS A 192 14.28 9.39 5.18
C LYS A 192 15.70 9.00 4.75
N ASP A 193 16.34 8.11 5.49
CA ASP A 193 17.76 7.74 5.34
C ASP A 193 17.97 6.26 5.00
N GLY A 194 16.90 5.43 5.01
CA GLY A 194 16.96 3.98 4.83
C GLY A 194 17.53 3.22 6.02
N VAL A 195 17.81 3.89 7.15
CA VAL A 195 18.40 3.33 8.37
C VAL A 195 17.42 3.42 9.54
N ASN A 196 16.72 4.54 9.66
CA ASN A 196 15.76 4.84 10.71
C ASN A 196 14.40 5.17 10.10
N VAL A 197 13.33 4.87 10.83
CA VAL A 197 12.01 5.41 10.49
C VAL A 197 11.95 6.89 10.88
N VAL A 198 10.94 7.61 10.40
CA VAL A 198 10.87 9.08 10.58
C VAL A 198 10.81 9.55 12.04
N SER A 199 10.38 8.71 12.99
CA SER A 199 10.48 8.99 14.44
C SER A 199 11.91 8.95 15.00
N GLY A 200 12.87 8.42 14.24
CA GLY A 200 14.24 8.15 14.69
C GLY A 200 14.44 6.73 15.23
N ASP A 201 13.40 5.89 15.31
CA ASP A 201 13.58 4.47 15.67
C ASP A 201 14.35 3.71 14.58
N SER A 202 15.12 2.69 14.98
CA SER A 202 15.87 1.87 14.04
C SER A 202 14.93 1.07 13.13
N LEU A 203 15.13 1.15 11.81
CA LEU A 203 14.34 0.36 10.86
C LEU A 203 14.52 -1.15 11.09
N LEU A 204 15.71 -1.57 11.54
CA LEU A 204 15.99 -2.97 11.89
C LEU A 204 15.19 -3.43 13.10
N GLU A 205 15.04 -2.57 14.11
CA GLU A 205 14.21 -2.83 15.30
C GLU A 205 12.73 -2.97 14.89
N CYS A 206 12.22 -2.03 14.09
CA CYS A 206 10.87 -2.09 13.55
C CYS A 206 10.62 -3.35 12.70
N ALA A 207 11.58 -3.74 11.85
CA ALA A 207 11.51 -4.96 11.06
C ALA A 207 11.50 -6.21 11.95
N SER A 208 12.30 -6.23 13.02
CA SER A 208 12.34 -7.33 13.99
C SER A 208 10.99 -7.51 14.71
N ILE A 209 10.32 -6.39 15.03
CA ILE A 209 8.96 -6.40 15.58
C ILE A 209 7.98 -7.04 14.59
N ALA A 210 8.00 -6.61 13.32
CA ALA A 210 7.15 -7.21 12.29
C ALA A 210 7.45 -8.71 12.08
N GLU A 211 8.72 -9.10 12.04
CA GLU A 211 9.15 -10.50 11.87
C GLU A 211 8.75 -11.39 13.06
N SER A 212 8.57 -10.83 14.26
CA SER A 212 8.13 -11.59 15.43
C SER A 212 6.70 -12.16 15.25
N CYS A 213 5.88 -11.49 14.44
CA CYS A 213 4.55 -11.95 14.09
C CYS A 213 4.63 -13.07 13.04
N LYS A 214 4.23 -14.30 13.42
CA LYS A 214 4.21 -15.48 12.52
C LYS A 214 3.29 -15.33 11.29
N ARG A 215 2.53 -14.24 11.20
CA ARG A 215 1.62 -13.90 10.10
C ARG A 215 2.25 -12.98 9.05
N VAL A 216 3.41 -12.41 9.35
CA VAL A 216 4.18 -11.63 8.38
C VAL A 216 4.86 -12.58 7.40
N THR A 217 4.70 -12.30 6.11
CA THR A 217 5.33 -13.09 5.05
C THR A 217 6.83 -12.84 5.01
N ALA A 218 7.63 -13.90 4.82
CA ALA A 218 9.08 -13.76 4.71
C ALA A 218 9.48 -13.01 3.42
N LYS A 219 10.09 -11.84 3.63
CA LYS A 219 10.98 -11.02 2.75
C LYS A 219 10.68 -10.95 1.25
N PRO A 220 9.65 -10.21 0.84
CA PRO A 220 9.77 -9.29 -0.27
C PRO A 220 10.09 -7.88 0.26
N ILE A 221 11.20 -7.30 -0.19
CA ILE A 221 11.43 -5.86 -0.01
C ILE A 221 10.43 -5.13 -0.91
N LEU A 222 9.61 -4.26 -0.30
CA LEU A 222 8.58 -3.46 -0.93
C LEU A 222 9.06 -2.01 -1.08
N ILE A 223 9.06 -1.49 -2.31
CA ILE A 223 9.50 -0.11 -2.60
C ILE A 223 8.45 0.59 -3.45
N TYR A 224 7.88 1.68 -2.94
CA TYR A 224 6.87 2.49 -3.65
C TYR A 224 7.02 3.97 -3.27
N PRO A 225 7.99 4.68 -3.85
CA PRO A 225 8.22 6.07 -3.51
C PRO A 225 7.14 6.99 -4.09
N ASN A 226 7.13 8.23 -3.63
CA ASN A 226 6.45 9.32 -4.33
C ASN A 226 7.14 9.58 -5.69
N SER A 227 6.49 10.31 -6.60
CA SER A 227 7.02 10.62 -7.95
C SER A 227 8.37 11.38 -8.00
N GLY A 228 8.85 11.92 -6.88
CA GLY A 228 10.15 12.58 -6.79
C GLY A 228 10.15 13.83 -5.92
N GLU A 229 8.98 14.38 -5.64
CA GLU A 229 8.82 15.56 -4.82
C GLU A 229 8.37 15.26 -3.37
N PHE A 230 8.45 16.23 -2.47
CA PHE A 230 8.12 16.03 -1.05
C PHE A 230 6.86 16.81 -0.65
N TYR A 231 6.13 16.28 0.32
CA TYR A 231 4.97 16.98 0.88
C TYR A 231 5.43 17.85 2.04
N ASP A 232 5.12 19.14 1.97
CA ASP A 232 5.32 20.08 3.06
C ASP A 232 4.05 20.08 3.92
N ALA A 233 4.12 19.44 5.09
CA ALA A 233 2.99 19.30 5.98
C ALA A 233 2.53 20.62 6.61
N ASP A 234 3.44 21.59 6.80
CA ASP A 234 3.14 22.91 7.36
C ASP A 234 2.35 23.75 6.34
N ARG A 235 2.78 23.71 5.08
CA ARG A 235 2.12 24.42 3.97
C ARG A 235 0.91 23.67 3.40
N LYS A 236 0.79 22.38 3.71
CA LYS A 236 -0.18 21.46 3.09
C LYS A 236 -0.08 21.44 1.56
N GLU A 237 1.15 21.53 1.07
CA GLU A 237 1.44 21.67 -0.35
C GLU A 237 2.55 20.70 -0.78
N TRP A 238 2.44 20.28 -2.02
CA TRP A 238 3.46 19.49 -2.68
C TRP A 238 4.56 20.41 -3.21
N VAL A 239 5.77 20.30 -2.67
CA VAL A 239 6.91 21.10 -3.11
C VAL A 239 7.66 20.33 -4.18
N GLN A 240 7.78 20.91 -5.37
CA GLN A 240 8.56 20.33 -6.46
C GLN A 240 10.03 20.16 -6.06
N ASN A 241 10.56 18.97 -6.29
CA ASN A 241 11.98 18.72 -6.18
C ASN A 241 12.63 19.20 -7.47
N THR A 242 13.54 20.17 -7.37
CA THR A 242 14.21 20.78 -8.51
C THR A 242 15.21 19.85 -9.21
N GLY A 243 15.41 18.63 -8.69
CA GLY A 243 16.47 17.74 -9.14
C GLY A 243 16.08 16.58 -10.04
N VAL A 244 14.81 16.22 -10.19
CA VAL A 244 14.43 14.86 -10.64
C VAL A 244 13.01 14.85 -11.24
N SER A 245 12.84 14.41 -12.50
CA SER A 245 11.56 14.35 -13.24
C SER A 245 10.83 13.01 -13.06
N ASP A 246 9.55 12.88 -13.44
CA ASP A 246 8.76 11.62 -13.37
C ASP A 246 9.43 10.37 -13.98
N GLU A 247 10.40 10.54 -14.89
CA GLU A 247 11.18 9.44 -15.49
C GLU A 247 12.25 8.87 -14.55
N ASP A 248 12.58 9.55 -13.46
CA ASP A 248 13.81 9.26 -12.72
C ASP A 248 13.72 8.00 -11.89
N PHE A 249 12.68 7.77 -11.08
CA PHE A 249 12.73 6.62 -10.17
C PHE A 249 12.47 5.29 -10.89
N VAL A 250 11.72 5.29 -12.01
CA VAL A 250 11.52 4.09 -12.83
C VAL A 250 12.86 3.52 -13.29
N SER A 251 13.85 4.37 -13.54
CA SER A 251 15.22 3.96 -13.88
C SER A 251 15.96 3.21 -12.76
N TYR A 252 15.56 3.39 -11.49
CA TYR A 252 16.14 2.72 -10.33
C TYR A 252 15.48 1.36 -10.01
N VAL A 253 14.35 1.03 -10.63
CA VAL A 253 13.61 -0.22 -10.38
C VAL A 253 14.51 -1.44 -10.54
N SER A 254 15.37 -1.49 -11.58
CA SER A 254 16.31 -2.59 -11.77
C SER A 254 17.32 -2.68 -10.62
N LYS A 255 17.87 -1.55 -10.16
CA LYS A 255 18.84 -1.49 -9.05
C LYS A 255 18.19 -1.93 -7.75
N TRP A 256 16.94 -1.54 -7.50
CA TRP A 256 16.18 -1.97 -6.34
C TRP A 256 15.98 -3.48 -6.32
N CYS A 257 15.64 -4.08 -7.46
CA CYS A 257 15.52 -5.53 -7.56
C CYS A 257 16.86 -6.25 -7.39
N GLU A 258 17.99 -5.65 -7.79
CA GLU A 258 19.34 -6.20 -7.56
C GLU A 258 19.69 -6.25 -6.08
N VAL A 259 19.20 -5.30 -5.27
CA VAL A 259 19.38 -5.28 -3.81
C VAL A 259 18.25 -5.98 -3.04
N GLY A 260 17.34 -6.68 -3.75
CA GLY A 260 16.37 -7.59 -3.15
C GLY A 260 14.90 -7.13 -3.15
N ALA A 261 14.57 -6.00 -3.79
CA ALA A 261 13.18 -5.59 -3.99
C ALA A 261 12.41 -6.58 -4.87
N SER A 262 11.30 -7.09 -4.34
CA SER A 262 10.44 -8.07 -5.01
C SER A 262 9.04 -7.55 -5.24
N LEU A 263 8.66 -6.44 -4.60
CA LEU A 263 7.43 -5.71 -4.84
C LEU A 263 7.77 -4.24 -5.11
N VAL A 264 7.33 -3.70 -6.25
CA VAL A 264 7.66 -2.33 -6.65
C VAL A 264 6.42 -1.61 -7.17
N GLY A 265 6.18 -0.37 -6.76
CA GLY A 265 5.09 0.43 -7.31
C GLY A 265 5.26 1.91 -7.01
N GLY A 266 4.17 2.61 -6.72
CA GLY A 266 4.19 4.05 -6.48
C GLY A 266 3.31 4.49 -5.32
N CYS A 267 3.69 5.60 -4.68
CA CYS A 267 2.87 6.28 -3.68
C CYS A 267 2.29 7.57 -4.28
N CYS A 268 2.33 8.68 -3.55
CA CYS A 268 1.72 9.94 -3.96
C CYS A 268 2.25 10.44 -5.31
N ARG A 269 1.34 11.01 -6.13
CA ARG A 269 1.61 11.58 -7.47
C ARG A 269 2.09 10.62 -8.54
N THR A 270 2.27 9.35 -8.21
CA THR A 270 2.46 8.32 -9.23
C THR A 270 1.14 8.06 -9.97
N THR A 271 1.25 7.75 -11.26
CA THR A 271 0.11 7.59 -12.17
C THR A 271 0.10 6.20 -12.81
N PRO A 272 -0.97 5.79 -13.52
CA PRO A 272 -0.97 4.56 -14.30
C PRO A 272 0.18 4.47 -15.31
N ASN A 273 0.67 5.61 -15.83
CA ASN A 273 1.85 5.64 -16.69
C ASN A 273 3.13 5.25 -15.95
N THR A 274 3.29 5.72 -14.70
CA THR A 274 4.39 5.32 -13.81
C THR A 274 4.36 3.81 -13.58
N ILE A 275 3.20 3.26 -13.21
CA ILE A 275 3.02 1.82 -12.96
C ILE A 275 3.31 0.99 -14.23
N LYS A 276 2.89 1.49 -15.40
CA LYS A 276 3.21 0.87 -16.70
C LYS A 276 4.72 0.89 -16.99
N GLY A 277 5.42 1.95 -16.61
CA GLY A 277 6.89 2.07 -16.71
C GLY A 277 7.61 1.04 -15.83
N ILE A 278 7.19 0.91 -14.58
CA ILE A 278 7.72 -0.11 -13.63
C ILE A 278 7.49 -1.51 -14.20
N TYR A 279 6.26 -1.82 -14.63
CA TYR A 279 5.92 -3.12 -15.20
C TYR A 279 6.79 -3.49 -16.40
N ARG A 280 7.01 -2.56 -17.33
CA ARG A 280 7.88 -2.78 -18.50
C ARG A 280 9.31 -3.10 -18.08
N THR A 281 9.83 -2.37 -17.09
CA THR A 281 11.18 -2.56 -16.55
C THR A 281 11.34 -3.95 -15.92
N LEU A 282 10.38 -4.38 -15.10
CA LEU A 282 10.38 -5.72 -14.50
C LEU A 282 10.26 -6.84 -15.55
N SER A 283 9.37 -6.66 -16.53
CA SER A 283 9.15 -7.66 -17.59
C SER A 283 10.39 -7.88 -18.46
N ASN A 284 11.12 -6.82 -18.77
CA ASN A 284 12.37 -6.88 -19.53
C ASN A 284 13.51 -7.57 -18.74
N ARG A 285 13.45 -7.56 -17.41
CA ARG A 285 14.44 -8.23 -16.56
C ARG A 285 14.25 -9.74 -16.56
N SER A 286 13.00 -10.20 -16.49
CA SER A 286 12.67 -11.63 -16.52
C SER A 286 13.08 -12.31 -17.83
N SER A 287 12.96 -11.61 -18.96
CA SER A 287 13.41 -12.15 -20.26
C SER A 287 14.93 -12.29 -20.34
N VAL A 288 15.71 -11.34 -19.80
CA VAL A 288 17.17 -11.42 -19.75
C VAL A 288 17.66 -12.55 -18.83
N LEU A 289 16.99 -12.78 -17.70
CA LEU A 289 17.32 -13.88 -16.78
C LEU A 289 16.99 -15.26 -17.35
N SER A 290 15.98 -15.37 -18.22
CA SER A 290 15.60 -16.64 -18.88
C SER A 290 16.52 -17.08 -20.02
N LEU A 291 17.44 -16.21 -20.46
CA LEU A 291 18.41 -16.46 -21.54
C LEU A 291 19.82 -16.81 -21.03
N ARG A 292 20.01 -16.89 -19.71
CA ARG A 292 21.25 -17.31 -19.04
C ARG A 292 21.03 -18.65 -18.36
#